data_AF-A0A524R174-F1
#
_entry.id   AF-A0A524R174-F1
#
_cell.length_a   1.000
_cell.length_b   1.000
_cell.length_c   1.000
_cell.angle_alpha   90.00
_cell.angle_beta   90.00
_cell.angle_gamma   90.00
#
_symmetry.space_group_name_H-M   'P 1'
#
loop_
_entity.id
_entity.type
_entity.pdbx_description
1 polymer ?
#
loop_
_entity_poly.entity_id
_entity_poly.type
_entity_poly.pdbx_seq_one_letter_code
_entity_poly.pdbx_strand_id
1 'polypeptide(L)'
;MFVICVSCDLDCARGEWVGGRVEDVEGGEVKWNISRLQQFQTCEQKYKWKYVEDLEPKWDGLPKPLGKAFHEGIAAIYKGMGKAKALDVAELAFHAELPLGWTELDGKEVQKITKGEMQLRDMIERYPWKPEDDVVAIEKDMEWEVVSGKVLVFRADRLIRVNGALWLHDTKTTGLDVAQMVRVQRLRTQYVGYAAGVEAIMGERLVGVMLDVVHKPEVYFKKTGEFSSMKESGYLREPINKTEAQLHEFKTWFVDMVQGVEDSKVTGRWHKNTDSCLMFNSVCPYIDLCLRPDWAEGMKGLFNTREKDYADEGGREDE
;
A
#
# COMPACT_ATOMS: atom_id res chain seq x y z
N MET A 1 -21.02 -46.16 21.51
CA MET A 1 -20.99 -45.44 22.80
C MET A 1 -20.16 -44.19 22.56
N PHE A 2 -20.81 -43.07 22.19
CA PHE A 2 -20.14 -41.81 21.90
C PHE A 2 -20.10 -40.99 23.18
N VAL A 3 -18.89 -40.71 23.67
CA VAL A 3 -18.69 -39.78 24.79
C VAL A 3 -18.75 -38.38 24.20
N ILE A 4 -19.88 -37.71 24.41
CA ILE A 4 -20.02 -36.29 24.12
C ILE A 4 -19.43 -35.55 25.33
N CYS A 5 -18.32 -34.85 25.12
CA CYS A 5 -17.75 -33.96 26.12
C CYS A 5 -18.58 -32.66 26.13
N VAL A 6 -19.51 -32.56 27.08
CA VAL A 6 -20.32 -31.36 27.34
C VAL A 6 -19.70 -30.65 28.55
N SER A 7 -18.73 -29.79 28.31
CA SER A 7 -18.33 -28.68 29.20
C SER A 7 -17.20 -27.91 28.52
N CYS A 8 -17.58 -27.07 27.56
CA CYS A 8 -16.75 -25.91 27.23
C CYS A 8 -17.47 -24.73 27.87
N ASP A 9 -17.00 -24.37 29.06
CA ASP A 9 -17.59 -23.34 29.90
C ASP A 9 -17.54 -21.96 29.21
N LEU A 10 -18.62 -21.24 29.48
CA LEU A 10 -19.07 -19.91 29.06
C LEU A 10 -18.11 -18.71 29.30
N ASP A 11 -16.80 -18.90 29.41
CA ASP A 11 -15.86 -17.78 29.67
C ASP A 11 -15.22 -17.15 28.42
N CYS A 12 -15.60 -17.57 27.22
CA CYS A 12 -15.16 -16.93 25.96
C CYS A 12 -15.78 -15.54 25.70
N ALA A 13 -16.66 -15.04 26.57
CA ALA A 13 -17.31 -13.74 26.42
C ALA A 13 -16.51 -12.57 27.01
N ARG A 14 -15.39 -12.84 27.70
CA ARG A 14 -14.43 -11.83 28.11
C ARG A 14 -13.14 -12.11 27.34
N GLY A 15 -12.96 -11.47 26.20
CA GLY A 15 -11.77 -11.58 25.35
C GLY A 15 -10.50 -11.04 26.01
N GLU A 16 -10.18 -11.50 27.22
CA GLU A 16 -8.89 -11.28 27.85
C GLU A 16 -7.90 -12.23 27.20
N TRP A 17 -7.18 -11.69 26.23
CA TRP A 17 -6.11 -12.39 25.53
C TRP A 17 -4.98 -12.68 26.52
N VAL A 18 -4.84 -13.95 26.93
CA VAL A 18 -3.75 -14.39 27.81
C VAL A 18 -2.50 -14.69 26.95
N GLY A 19 -2.00 -13.66 26.27
CA GLY A 19 -0.71 -13.72 25.58
C GLY A 19 0.42 -13.79 26.60
N GLY A 20 1.29 -14.79 26.48
CA GLY A 20 2.50 -14.90 27.30
C GLY A 20 3.31 -13.61 27.26
N ARG A 21 3.74 -13.15 28.45
CA ARG A 21 4.50 -11.91 28.62
C ARG A 21 5.77 -11.93 27.76
N VAL A 22 5.77 -11.12 26.71
CA VAL A 22 7.01 -10.48 26.27
C VAL A 22 7.31 -9.44 27.36
N GLU A 23 8.37 -9.65 28.11
CA GLU A 23 8.82 -8.67 29.11
C GLU A 23 9.04 -7.32 28.40
N ASP A 24 8.50 -6.25 29.00
CA ASP A 24 8.63 -4.88 28.50
C ASP A 24 10.12 -4.52 28.36
N VAL A 25 10.67 -4.69 27.16
CA VAL A 25 11.96 -4.10 26.82
C VAL A 25 11.72 -2.59 26.85
N GLU A 26 12.52 -1.85 27.64
CA GLU A 26 12.55 -0.37 27.68
C GLU A 26 13.02 0.21 26.33
N GLY A 27 12.31 -0.11 25.25
CA GLY A 27 12.52 0.35 23.90
C GLY A 27 11.46 1.37 23.55
N GLY A 28 11.87 2.49 22.97
CA GLY A 28 10.94 3.50 22.47
C GLY A 28 9.87 2.91 21.55
N GLU A 29 8.76 3.63 21.43
CA GLU A 29 7.63 3.28 20.58
C GLU A 29 8.09 2.91 19.16
N VAL A 30 7.78 1.68 18.73
CA VAL A 30 8.16 1.20 17.39
C VAL A 30 6.96 1.34 16.45
N LYS A 31 7.14 2.18 15.42
CA LYS A 31 6.12 2.47 14.41
C LYS A 31 6.26 1.54 13.20
N TRP A 32 5.14 1.00 12.75
CA TRP A 32 5.06 0.02 11.66
C TRP A 32 4.01 0.45 10.64
N ASN A 33 4.25 0.17 9.36
CA ASN A 33 3.20 0.31 8.33
C ASN A 33 2.91 -1.05 7.67
N ILE A 34 1.70 -1.22 7.16
CA ILE A 34 1.23 -2.51 6.63
C ILE A 34 2.02 -2.93 5.38
N SER A 35 2.44 -2.00 4.53
CA SER A 35 3.17 -2.33 3.30
C SER A 35 4.56 -2.92 3.60
N ARG A 36 5.25 -2.42 4.64
CA ARG A 36 6.48 -2.99 5.19
C ARG A 36 6.26 -4.43 5.67
N LEU A 37 5.25 -4.65 6.52
CA LEU A 37 4.95 -5.98 7.07
C LEU A 37 4.54 -6.97 5.97
N GLN A 38 3.77 -6.54 4.98
CA GLN A 38 3.44 -7.37 3.81
C GLN A 38 4.66 -7.71 2.97
N GLN A 39 5.63 -6.80 2.85
CA GLN A 39 6.90 -7.09 2.18
C GLN A 39 7.72 -8.13 2.95
N PHE A 40 7.75 -8.06 4.29
CA PHE A 40 8.37 -9.07 5.14
C PHE A 40 7.72 -10.44 4.92
N GLN A 41 6.39 -10.50 5.02
CA GLN A 41 5.61 -11.72 4.78
C GLN A 41 5.86 -12.31 3.39
N THR A 42 6.01 -11.45 2.37
CA THR A 42 6.29 -11.88 1.01
C THR A 42 7.69 -12.46 0.88
N CYS A 43 8.71 -11.76 1.40
CA CYS A 43 10.10 -12.20 1.39
C CYS A 43 10.93 -11.39 2.39
N GLU A 44 11.33 -12.03 3.50
CA GLU A 44 12.13 -11.40 4.56
C GLU A 44 13.46 -10.87 4.02
N GLN A 45 14.11 -11.60 3.12
CA GLN A 45 15.36 -11.15 2.49
C GLN A 45 15.18 -9.85 1.69
N LYS A 46 14.03 -9.68 1.01
CA LYS A 46 13.68 -8.44 0.32
C LYS A 46 13.42 -7.31 1.32
N TYR A 47 12.77 -7.62 2.45
CA TYR A 47 12.59 -6.67 3.54
C TYR A 47 13.93 -6.17 4.08
N LYS A 48 14.88 -7.09 4.34
CA LYS A 48 16.23 -6.74 4.80
C LYS A 48 16.88 -5.72 3.88
N TRP A 49 16.98 -6.03 2.58
CA TRP A 49 17.64 -5.14 1.63
C TRP A 49 17.01 -3.75 1.59
N LYS A 50 15.68 -3.69 1.61
CA LYS A 50 14.98 -2.42 1.50
C LYS A 50 14.98 -1.58 2.77
N TYR A 51 14.65 -2.17 3.92
CA TYR A 51 14.33 -1.42 5.15
C TYR A 51 15.37 -1.55 6.25
N VAL A 52 16.29 -2.53 6.17
CA VAL A 52 17.40 -2.68 7.13
C VAL A 52 18.69 -2.13 6.54
N GLU A 53 18.91 -2.33 5.23
CA GLU A 53 20.09 -1.85 4.51
C GLU A 53 19.80 -0.59 3.68
N ASP A 54 18.56 -0.07 3.76
CA ASP A 54 18.08 1.14 3.06
C ASP A 54 18.43 1.19 1.57
N LEU A 55 18.26 0.07 0.86
CA LEU A 55 18.50 -0.01 -0.59
C LEU A 55 17.19 0.13 -1.36
N GLU A 56 17.10 1.13 -2.25
CA GLU A 56 15.98 1.29 -3.18
C GLU A 56 16.48 1.23 -4.63
N PRO A 57 15.81 0.51 -5.54
CA PRO A 57 16.22 0.46 -6.94
C PRO A 57 16.18 1.86 -7.54
N LYS A 58 17.15 2.19 -8.41
CA LYS A 58 17.18 3.49 -9.10
C LYS A 58 15.92 3.76 -9.92
N TRP A 59 15.26 2.70 -10.38
CA TRP A 59 14.02 2.77 -11.14
C TRP A 59 13.22 1.47 -10.98
N ASP A 60 11.98 1.60 -10.51
CA ASP A 60 11.04 0.48 -10.32
C ASP A 60 10.04 0.32 -11.48
N GLY A 61 10.22 1.10 -12.56
CA GLY A 61 9.29 1.14 -13.68
C GLY A 61 8.09 2.05 -13.45
N LEU A 62 7.28 2.20 -14.49
CA LEU A 62 6.12 3.10 -14.53
C LEU A 62 4.94 2.79 -13.59
N PRO A 63 4.70 1.56 -13.09
CA PRO A 63 3.51 1.30 -12.27
C PRO A 63 3.39 2.16 -11.01
N LYS A 64 4.51 2.44 -10.32
CA LYS A 64 4.54 3.25 -9.08
C LYS A 64 4.35 4.74 -9.38
N PRO A 65 5.11 5.38 -10.31
CA PRO A 65 4.86 6.76 -10.75
C PRO A 65 3.43 7.01 -11.20
N LEU A 66 2.88 6.12 -12.03
CA LEU A 66 1.51 6.25 -12.53
C LEU A 66 0.47 6.18 -11.41
N GLY A 67 0.67 5.28 -10.45
CA GLY A 67 -0.19 5.16 -9.28
C GLY A 67 -0.15 6.41 -8.42
N LYS A 68 1.05 6.88 -8.05
CA LYS A 68 1.25 8.10 -7.24
C LYS A 68 0.60 9.32 -7.91
N ALA A 69 0.91 9.55 -9.18
CA ALA A 69 0.35 10.66 -9.96
C ALA A 69 -1.18 10.63 -10.02
N PHE A 70 -1.77 9.44 -10.17
CA PHE A 70 -3.22 9.31 -10.15
C PHE A 70 -3.82 9.70 -8.79
N HIS A 71 -3.23 9.26 -7.67
CA HIS A 71 -3.69 9.66 -6.34
C HIS A 71 -3.61 11.18 -6.14
N GLU A 72 -2.52 11.83 -6.56
CA GLU A 72 -2.37 13.28 -6.48
C GLU A 72 -3.44 14.03 -7.31
N GLY A 73 -3.72 13.54 -8.53
CA GLY A 73 -4.80 14.07 -9.36
C GLY A 73 -6.18 13.91 -8.70
N ILE A 74 -6.51 12.73 -8.18
CA ILE A 74 -7.79 12.51 -7.49
C ILE A 74 -7.88 13.38 -6.22
N ALA A 75 -6.80 13.49 -5.44
CA ALA A 75 -6.75 14.39 -4.29
C ALA A 75 -7.05 15.85 -4.69
N ALA A 76 -6.51 16.32 -5.82
CA ALA A 76 -6.81 17.64 -6.36
C ALA A 76 -8.30 17.81 -6.76
N ILE A 77 -8.95 16.76 -7.31
CA ILE A 77 -10.40 16.77 -7.58
C ILE A 77 -11.18 16.96 -6.28
N TYR A 78 -10.89 16.18 -5.23
CA TYR A 78 -11.59 16.29 -3.95
C TYR A 78 -11.29 17.59 -3.19
N LYS A 79 -10.18 18.27 -3.50
CA LYS A 79 -9.89 19.65 -3.05
C LYS A 79 -10.68 20.72 -3.82
N GLY A 80 -11.55 20.33 -4.77
CA GLY A 80 -12.41 21.23 -5.53
C GLY A 80 -11.73 21.90 -6.73
N MET A 81 -10.56 21.42 -7.17
CA MET A 81 -9.81 22.05 -8.28
C MET A 81 -10.43 21.81 -9.66
N GLY A 82 -11.36 20.86 -9.77
CA GLY A 82 -11.94 20.41 -11.05
C GLY A 82 -10.98 19.52 -11.85
N LYS A 83 -11.52 18.80 -12.84
CA LYS A 83 -10.77 17.76 -13.57
C LYS A 83 -9.57 18.29 -14.37
N ALA A 84 -9.70 19.47 -14.99
CA ALA A 84 -8.63 20.04 -15.80
C ALA A 84 -7.38 20.34 -14.96
N LYS A 85 -7.52 21.08 -13.86
CA LYS A 85 -6.40 21.38 -12.96
C LYS A 85 -5.88 20.13 -12.25
N ALA A 86 -6.76 19.19 -11.91
CA ALA A 86 -6.35 17.91 -11.33
C ALA A 86 -5.48 17.10 -12.29
N LEU A 87 -5.75 17.18 -13.59
CA LEU A 87 -4.91 16.55 -14.61
C LEU A 87 -3.53 17.20 -14.67
N ASP A 88 -3.45 18.54 -14.63
CA ASP A 88 -2.17 19.26 -14.59
C ASP A 88 -1.32 18.83 -13.37
N VAL A 89 -1.95 18.68 -12.19
CA VAL A 89 -1.29 18.18 -10.97
C VAL A 89 -0.79 16.75 -11.16
N ALA A 90 -1.63 15.87 -11.72
CA ALA A 90 -1.26 14.48 -11.96
C ALA A 90 -0.08 14.35 -12.93
N GLU A 91 -0.09 15.12 -14.03
CA GLU A 91 0.99 15.09 -15.02
C GLU A 91 2.30 15.59 -14.46
N LEU A 92 2.26 16.69 -13.70
CA LEU A 92 3.44 17.20 -13.00
C LEU A 92 4.02 16.15 -12.04
N ALA A 93 3.17 15.50 -11.25
CA ALA A 93 3.57 14.43 -10.33
C ALA A 93 4.16 13.22 -11.07
N PHE A 94 3.57 12.84 -12.21
CA PHE A 94 4.07 11.74 -13.03
C PHE A 94 5.47 12.03 -13.58
N HIS A 95 5.67 13.24 -14.12
CA HIS A 95 6.96 13.65 -14.69
C HIS A 95 8.06 13.84 -13.65
N ALA A 96 7.71 14.28 -12.44
CA ALA A 96 8.67 14.42 -11.34
C ALA A 96 9.32 13.09 -10.93
N GLU A 97 8.63 11.97 -11.16
CA GLU A 97 9.11 10.63 -10.83
C GLU A 97 9.90 9.98 -11.98
N LEU A 98 9.88 10.54 -13.19
CA LEU A 98 10.60 9.96 -14.33
C LEU A 98 12.11 10.15 -14.20
N PRO A 99 12.93 9.25 -14.76
CA PRO A 99 14.38 9.41 -14.76
C PRO A 99 14.80 10.71 -15.47
N LEU A 100 15.87 11.35 -14.97
CA LEU A 100 16.46 12.52 -15.62
C LEU A 100 16.84 12.19 -17.07
N GLY A 101 16.48 13.07 -18.01
CA GLY A 101 16.73 12.86 -19.43
C GLY A 101 15.86 11.77 -20.05
N TRP A 102 14.69 11.45 -19.49
CA TRP A 102 13.82 10.40 -20.01
C TRP A 102 13.46 10.58 -21.50
N THR A 103 13.47 11.81 -22.00
CA THR A 103 13.25 12.16 -23.41
C THR A 103 14.38 11.69 -24.35
N GLU A 104 15.56 11.40 -23.80
CA GLU A 104 16.74 10.90 -24.52
C GLU A 104 16.88 9.37 -24.44
N LEU A 105 15.96 8.70 -23.74
CA LEU A 105 15.92 7.23 -23.69
C LEU A 105 15.62 6.65 -25.07
N ASP A 106 15.82 5.34 -25.19
CA ASP A 106 15.45 4.65 -26.42
C ASP A 106 13.95 4.80 -26.73
N GLY A 107 13.60 4.71 -28.01
CA GLY A 107 12.22 4.95 -28.47
C GLY A 107 11.17 4.02 -27.83
N LYS A 108 11.56 2.85 -27.30
CA LYS A 108 10.63 1.96 -26.59
C LYS A 108 10.35 2.46 -25.18
N GLU A 109 11.35 2.96 -24.47
CA GLU A 109 11.16 3.56 -23.15
C GLU A 109 10.34 4.86 -23.24
N VAL A 110 10.64 5.73 -24.21
CA VAL A 110 9.83 6.92 -24.49
C VAL A 110 8.37 6.52 -24.78
N GLN A 111 8.16 5.50 -25.62
CA GLN A 111 6.81 5.00 -25.91
C GLN A 111 6.09 4.45 -24.67
N LYS A 112 6.80 3.77 -23.76
CA LYS A 112 6.22 3.31 -22.48
C LYS A 112 5.79 4.50 -21.62
N ILE A 113 6.59 5.56 -21.56
CA ILE A 113 6.27 6.78 -20.81
C ILE A 113 5.04 7.45 -21.41
N THR A 114 5.03 7.67 -22.72
CA THR A 114 3.87 8.22 -23.45
C THR A 114 2.60 7.38 -23.20
N LYS A 115 2.73 6.05 -23.19
CA LYS A 115 1.62 5.17 -22.79
C LYS A 115 1.13 5.47 -21.37
N GLY A 116 2.03 5.64 -20.41
CA GLY A 116 1.71 6.00 -19.03
C GLY A 116 0.95 7.33 -18.94
N GLU A 117 1.37 8.35 -19.68
CA GLU A 117 0.68 9.66 -19.74
C GLU A 117 -0.74 9.52 -20.28
N MET A 118 -0.92 8.80 -21.40
CA MET A 118 -2.24 8.55 -21.97
C MET A 118 -3.14 7.80 -20.99
N GLN A 119 -2.58 6.82 -20.28
CA GLN A 119 -3.30 6.09 -19.23
C GLN A 119 -3.74 7.01 -18.09
N LEU A 120 -2.84 7.89 -17.63
CA LEU A 120 -3.13 8.82 -16.54
C LEU A 120 -4.25 9.79 -16.91
N ARG A 121 -4.17 10.41 -18.10
CA ARG A 121 -5.20 11.32 -18.64
C ARG A 121 -6.57 10.69 -18.62
N ASP A 122 -6.71 9.51 -19.25
CA ASP A 122 -8.00 8.81 -19.33
C ASP A 122 -8.55 8.42 -17.95
N MET A 123 -7.70 7.93 -17.04
CA MET A 123 -8.13 7.59 -15.68
C MET A 123 -8.66 8.82 -14.91
N ILE A 124 -7.98 9.97 -14.98
CA ILE A 124 -8.41 11.21 -14.31
C ILE A 124 -9.71 11.75 -14.93
N GLU A 125 -9.78 11.80 -16.27
CA GLU A 125 -10.94 12.31 -16.99
C GLU A 125 -12.19 11.48 -16.72
N ARG A 126 -12.06 10.16 -16.60
CA ARG A 126 -13.18 9.23 -16.40
C ARG A 126 -13.50 8.94 -14.95
N TYR A 127 -12.66 9.36 -14.01
CA TYR A 127 -12.91 9.12 -12.60
C TYR A 127 -14.29 9.70 -12.19
N PRO A 128 -15.21 8.89 -11.64
CA PRO A 128 -16.59 9.28 -11.39
C PRO A 128 -16.70 9.96 -10.02
N TRP A 129 -16.00 11.07 -9.86
CA TRP A 129 -16.10 11.92 -8.68
C TRP A 129 -17.51 12.52 -8.55
N LYS A 130 -17.98 12.62 -7.31
CA LYS A 130 -19.27 13.17 -6.93
C LYS A 130 -19.05 14.34 -5.97
N PRO A 131 -19.57 15.55 -6.28
CA PRO A 131 -19.41 16.71 -5.42
C PRO A 131 -20.21 16.61 -4.10
N GLU A 132 -21.14 15.66 -3.98
CA GLU A 132 -22.00 15.52 -2.80
C GLU A 132 -21.32 14.79 -1.63
N ASP A 133 -20.13 14.22 -1.82
CA ASP A 133 -19.38 13.55 -0.76
C ASP A 133 -18.75 14.62 0.17
N ASP A 134 -19.13 14.64 1.44
CA ASP A 134 -18.58 15.58 2.44
C ASP A 134 -17.19 15.10 2.86
N VAL A 135 -16.15 15.81 2.41
CA VAL A 135 -14.75 15.42 2.62
C VAL A 135 -14.30 15.87 4.00
N VAL A 136 -13.99 14.89 4.86
CA VAL A 136 -13.50 15.12 6.23
C VAL A 136 -11.99 15.36 6.23
N ALA A 137 -11.25 14.53 5.48
CA ALA A 137 -9.79 14.64 5.38
C ALA A 137 -9.28 14.03 4.08
N ILE A 138 -8.12 14.48 3.61
CA ILE A 138 -7.42 13.97 2.42
C ILE A 138 -5.96 13.75 2.79
N GLU A 139 -5.38 12.60 2.42
CA GLU A 139 -3.99 12.21 2.64
C GLU A 139 -3.55 12.40 4.10
N LYS A 140 -4.40 11.98 5.04
CA LYS A 140 -4.19 12.22 6.48
C LYS A 140 -3.34 11.09 7.08
N ASP A 141 -2.18 11.46 7.60
CA ASP A 141 -1.35 10.57 8.41
C ASP A 141 -2.00 10.31 9.77
N MET A 142 -1.93 9.06 10.20
CA MET A 142 -2.61 8.50 11.36
C MET A 142 -1.72 7.49 12.05
N GLU A 143 -1.82 7.45 13.38
CA GLU A 143 -1.08 6.55 14.25
C GLU A 143 -2.03 5.87 15.22
N TRP A 144 -1.99 4.55 15.26
CA TRP A 144 -2.86 3.74 16.11
C TRP A 144 -2.06 2.69 16.86
N GLU A 145 -2.06 2.77 18.19
CA GLU A 145 -1.52 1.71 19.04
C GLU A 145 -2.40 0.46 18.94
N VAL A 146 -1.91 -0.55 18.22
CA VAL A 146 -2.67 -1.79 17.96
C VAL A 146 -2.69 -2.66 19.22
N VAL A 147 -1.52 -2.75 19.86
CA VAL A 147 -1.24 -3.38 21.16
C VAL A 147 -0.12 -2.58 21.85
N SER A 148 0.03 -2.75 23.18
CA SER A 148 0.99 -2.01 24.00
C SER A 148 2.37 -1.89 23.35
N GLY A 149 2.79 -0.67 23.03
CA GLY A 149 4.10 -0.34 22.46
C GLY A 149 4.29 -0.67 20.97
N LYS A 150 3.27 -1.18 20.26
CA LYS A 150 3.34 -1.50 18.82
C LYS A 150 2.31 -0.67 18.05
N VAL A 151 2.82 0.35 17.35
CA VAL A 151 1.99 1.34 16.68
C VAL A 151 1.93 1.07 15.18
N LEU A 152 0.70 1.03 14.66
CA LEU A 152 0.44 1.09 13.23
C LEU A 152 0.37 2.56 12.80
N VAL A 153 1.24 2.95 11.87
CA VAL A 153 1.13 4.20 11.14
C VAL A 153 0.62 3.97 9.73
N PHE A 154 -0.22 4.88 9.25
CA PHE A 154 -0.78 4.80 7.91
C PHE A 154 -1.26 6.16 7.43
N ARG A 155 -1.35 6.30 6.10
CA ARG A 155 -1.95 7.45 5.44
C ARG A 155 -3.33 7.05 4.92
N ALA A 156 -4.37 7.71 5.41
CA ALA A 156 -5.69 7.58 4.84
C ALA A 156 -5.77 8.44 3.57
N ASP A 157 -5.94 7.81 2.40
CA ASP A 157 -6.17 8.49 1.12
C ASP A 157 -7.23 9.59 1.29
N ARG A 158 -8.42 9.22 1.77
CA ARG A 158 -9.52 10.16 2.07
C ARG A 158 -10.43 9.62 3.17
N LEU A 159 -10.96 10.53 3.99
CA LEU A 159 -12.11 10.30 4.85
C LEU A 159 -13.29 11.10 4.33
N ILE A 160 -14.44 10.46 4.13
CA ILE A 160 -15.65 11.11 3.60
C ILE A 160 -16.87 10.75 4.42
N ARG A 161 -17.89 11.62 4.42
CA ARG A 161 -19.23 11.31 4.89
C ARG A 161 -20.17 11.11 3.71
N VAL A 162 -20.83 9.97 3.70
CA VAL A 162 -21.89 9.64 2.74
C VAL A 162 -23.17 9.45 3.53
N ASN A 163 -24.15 10.33 3.30
CA ASN A 163 -25.40 10.38 4.08
C ASN A 163 -25.15 10.47 5.60
N GLY A 164 -24.17 11.28 6.01
CA GLY A 164 -23.79 11.51 7.42
C GLY A 164 -22.89 10.43 8.03
N ALA A 165 -22.76 9.25 7.40
CA ALA A 165 -21.95 8.16 7.91
C ALA A 165 -20.49 8.25 7.43
N LEU A 166 -19.52 8.03 8.33
CA LEU A 166 -18.09 8.11 8.03
C LEU A 166 -17.59 6.87 7.29
N TRP A 167 -16.82 7.09 6.22
CA TRP A 167 -16.15 6.05 5.43
C TRP A 167 -14.67 6.39 5.22
N LEU A 168 -13.82 5.37 5.25
CA LEU A 168 -12.46 5.47 4.72
C LEU A 168 -12.55 5.20 3.22
N HIS A 169 -11.95 6.03 2.39
CA HIS A 169 -12.02 5.89 0.95
C HIS A 169 -10.61 5.66 0.40
N ASP A 170 -10.35 4.43 -0.07
CA ASP A 170 -9.07 3.99 -0.63
C ASP A 170 -9.19 3.82 -2.15
N THR A 171 -8.21 4.32 -2.90
CA THR A 171 -8.16 4.16 -4.34
C THR A 171 -7.04 3.18 -4.74
N LYS A 172 -7.31 2.35 -5.75
CA LYS A 172 -6.32 1.43 -6.33
C LYS A 172 -6.39 1.48 -7.85
N THR A 173 -5.24 1.61 -8.50
CA THR A 173 -5.11 1.40 -9.95
C THR A 173 -4.66 -0.02 -10.23
N THR A 174 -5.14 -0.64 -11.31
CA THR A 174 -4.81 -2.03 -11.62
C THR A 174 -4.73 -2.29 -13.12
N GLY A 175 -3.85 -3.20 -13.52
CA GLY A 175 -3.87 -3.78 -14.87
C GLY A 175 -4.74 -5.04 -14.96
N LEU A 176 -5.27 -5.53 -13.84
CA LEU A 176 -6.19 -6.68 -13.78
C LEU A 176 -7.62 -6.22 -14.01
N ASP A 177 -8.52 -7.16 -14.30
CA ASP A 177 -9.95 -6.92 -14.26
C ASP A 177 -10.39 -6.33 -12.90
N VAL A 178 -11.28 -5.33 -12.93
CA VAL A 178 -11.71 -4.60 -11.71
C VAL A 178 -12.38 -5.52 -10.70
N ALA A 179 -13.20 -6.47 -11.15
CA ALA A 179 -13.91 -7.40 -10.26
C ALA A 179 -12.93 -8.41 -9.64
N GLN A 180 -11.96 -8.89 -10.42
CA GLN A 180 -10.88 -9.72 -9.89
C GLN A 180 -10.06 -8.98 -8.82
N MET A 181 -9.69 -7.71 -9.08
CA MET A 181 -8.95 -6.90 -8.12
C MET A 181 -9.75 -6.67 -6.83
N VAL A 182 -11.05 -6.33 -6.93
CA VAL A 182 -11.93 -6.21 -5.75
C VAL A 182 -11.95 -7.50 -4.92
N ARG A 183 -12.06 -8.67 -5.56
CA ARG A 183 -12.04 -9.96 -4.84
C ARG A 183 -10.75 -10.17 -4.05
N VAL A 184 -9.60 -9.83 -4.64
CA VAL A 184 -8.30 -9.93 -3.96
C VAL A 184 -8.22 -8.93 -2.80
N GLN A 185 -8.68 -7.70 -3.02
CA GLN A 185 -8.62 -6.64 -2.02
C GLN A 185 -9.53 -6.90 -0.81
N ARG A 186 -10.69 -7.53 -1.00
CA ARG A 186 -11.57 -7.96 0.10
C ARG A 186 -10.91 -8.92 1.09
N LEU A 187 -9.89 -9.66 0.67
CA LEU A 187 -9.14 -10.59 1.51
C LEU A 187 -7.93 -9.94 2.19
N ARG A 188 -7.61 -8.68 1.88
CA ARG A 188 -6.47 -7.98 2.46
C ARG A 188 -6.82 -7.47 3.85
N THR A 189 -5.99 -7.85 4.82
CA THR A 189 -6.06 -7.39 6.20
C THR A 189 -5.80 -5.88 6.35
N GLN A 190 -5.21 -5.23 5.32
CA GLN A 190 -4.94 -3.79 5.29
C GLN A 190 -6.16 -2.94 5.64
N TYR A 191 -7.30 -3.24 5.03
CA TYR A 191 -8.53 -2.47 5.21
C TYR A 191 -9.12 -2.61 6.60
N VAL A 192 -8.91 -3.78 7.23
CA VAL A 192 -9.34 -4.01 8.61
C VAL A 192 -8.52 -3.14 9.57
N GLY A 193 -7.20 -3.13 9.39
CA GLY A 193 -6.29 -2.32 10.21
C GLY A 193 -6.56 -0.83 10.09
N TYR A 194 -6.71 -0.30 8.86
CA TYR A 194 -6.99 1.12 8.65
C TYR A 194 -8.36 1.52 9.17
N ALA A 195 -9.39 0.71 8.92
CA ALA A 195 -10.73 1.01 9.42
C ALA A 195 -10.76 1.06 10.95
N ALA A 196 -10.14 0.09 11.63
CA ALA A 196 -10.07 0.08 13.09
C ALA A 196 -9.21 1.22 13.65
N GLY A 197 -8.10 1.55 13.00
CA GLY A 197 -7.27 2.70 13.38
C GLY A 197 -8.01 4.02 13.26
N VAL A 198 -8.74 4.24 12.17
CA VAL A 198 -9.57 5.45 12.00
C VAL A 198 -10.62 5.53 13.10
N GLU A 199 -11.33 4.45 13.42
CA GLU A 199 -12.33 4.45 14.51
C GLU A 199 -11.71 4.80 15.86
N ALA A 200 -10.56 4.20 16.19
CA ALA A 200 -9.86 4.42 17.44
C ALA A 200 -9.38 5.87 17.59
N ILE A 201 -8.83 6.45 16.51
CA ILE A 201 -8.28 7.82 16.50
C ILE A 201 -9.40 8.87 16.52
N MET A 202 -10.44 8.66 15.71
CA MET A 202 -11.52 9.64 15.54
C MET A 202 -12.56 9.57 16.66
N GLY A 203 -12.61 8.48 17.43
CA GLY A 203 -13.65 8.27 18.45
C GLY A 203 -15.06 8.12 17.85
N GLU A 204 -15.17 7.83 16.56
CA GLU A 204 -16.41 7.69 15.82
C GLU A 204 -16.43 6.37 15.06
N ARG A 205 -17.61 5.75 14.97
CA ARG A 205 -17.81 4.52 14.21
C ARG A 205 -17.63 4.77 12.71
N LEU A 206 -16.79 3.95 12.08
CA LEU A 206 -16.58 3.90 10.65
C LEU A 206 -17.48 2.81 10.07
N VAL A 207 -18.21 3.11 8.99
CA VAL A 207 -19.05 2.08 8.35
C VAL A 207 -18.19 0.98 7.72
N GLY A 208 -17.10 1.39 7.09
CA GLY A 208 -16.15 0.50 6.43
C GLY A 208 -15.20 1.28 5.52
N VAL A 209 -14.61 0.56 4.58
CA VAL A 209 -13.77 1.12 3.54
C VAL A 209 -14.53 1.14 2.21
N MET A 210 -14.71 2.31 1.63
CA MET A 210 -15.10 2.44 0.22
C MET A 210 -13.84 2.20 -0.63
N LEU A 211 -13.83 1.15 -1.44
CA LEU A 211 -12.71 0.85 -2.32
C LEU A 211 -13.04 1.26 -3.76
N ASP A 212 -12.26 2.20 -4.29
CA ASP A 212 -12.30 2.54 -5.72
C ASP A 212 -11.22 1.76 -6.46
N VAL A 213 -11.62 0.92 -7.40
CA VAL A 213 -10.71 0.22 -8.30
C VAL A 213 -10.82 0.81 -9.71
N VAL A 214 -9.71 1.32 -10.21
CA VAL A 214 -9.58 1.92 -11.54
C VAL A 214 -8.70 1.03 -12.42
N HIS A 215 -9.26 0.48 -13.48
CA HIS A 215 -8.51 -0.31 -14.45
C HIS A 215 -7.74 0.62 -15.40
N LYS A 216 -6.44 0.36 -15.53
CA LYS A 216 -5.55 1.09 -16.43
C LYS A 216 -5.97 0.79 -17.87
N PRO A 217 -6.21 1.81 -18.70
CA PRO A 217 -6.62 1.59 -20.07
C PRO A 217 -5.51 0.91 -20.89
N GLU A 218 -5.89 0.09 -21.86
CA GLU A 218 -4.93 -0.59 -22.73
C GLU A 218 -4.62 0.30 -23.93
N VAL A 219 -3.41 0.87 -23.95
CA VAL A 219 -2.93 1.68 -25.08
C VAL A 219 -2.15 0.81 -26.05
N TYR A 220 -2.52 0.89 -27.32
CA TYR A 220 -1.94 0.14 -28.43
C TYR A 220 -1.23 1.07 -29.41
N PHE A 221 -0.02 0.69 -29.81
CA PHE A 221 0.77 1.37 -30.83
C PHE A 221 1.03 0.45 -32.02
N LYS A 222 1.16 1.04 -33.20
CA LYS A 222 1.63 0.33 -34.40
C LYS A 222 3.12 0.00 -34.27
N LYS A 223 3.61 -0.91 -35.11
CA LYS A 223 5.05 -1.22 -35.22
C LYS A 223 5.91 0.01 -35.58
N THR A 224 5.30 1.02 -36.20
CA THR A 224 5.95 2.30 -36.55
C THR A 224 6.15 3.22 -35.34
N GLY A 225 5.61 2.87 -34.18
CA GLY A 225 5.61 3.73 -32.98
C GLY A 225 4.41 4.67 -32.89
N GLU A 226 3.59 4.77 -33.94
CA GLU A 226 2.39 5.61 -33.94
C GLU A 226 1.27 5.04 -33.06
N PHE A 227 0.53 5.92 -32.39
CA PHE A 227 -0.69 5.53 -31.68
C PHE A 227 -1.69 4.85 -32.63
N SER A 228 -2.32 3.77 -32.14
CA SER A 228 -3.31 3.00 -32.91
C SER A 228 -4.70 3.12 -32.30
N SER A 229 -4.84 2.71 -31.05
CA SER A 229 -6.13 2.65 -30.35
C SER A 229 -5.93 2.57 -28.84
N MET A 230 -7.02 2.78 -28.12
CA MET A 230 -7.05 2.73 -26.67
C MET A 230 -8.35 2.05 -26.22
N LYS A 231 -8.24 1.05 -25.35
CA LYS A 231 -9.38 0.52 -24.61
C LYS A 231 -9.51 1.32 -23.33
N GLU A 232 -10.68 1.93 -23.15
CA GLU A 232 -10.99 2.86 -22.07
C GLU A 232 -10.82 2.23 -20.68
N SER A 233 -10.56 3.07 -19.68
CA SER A 233 -10.48 2.63 -18.28
C SER A 233 -11.82 2.09 -17.78
N GLY A 234 -11.73 1.10 -16.90
CA GLY A 234 -12.86 0.57 -16.14
C GLY A 234 -12.87 1.12 -14.73
N TYR A 235 -14.04 1.17 -14.10
CA TYR A 235 -14.20 1.63 -12.72
C TYR A 235 -15.16 0.74 -11.96
N LEU A 236 -14.82 0.43 -10.70
CA LEU A 236 -15.71 -0.22 -9.75
C LEU A 236 -15.49 0.38 -8.37
N ARG A 237 -16.58 0.80 -7.72
CA ARG A 237 -16.61 1.20 -6.31
C ARG A 237 -17.26 0.09 -5.50
N GLU A 238 -16.57 -0.39 -4.47
CA GLU A 238 -17.04 -1.50 -3.64
C GLU A 238 -16.93 -1.14 -2.15
N PRO A 239 -18.01 -1.22 -1.35
CA PRO A 239 -17.90 -1.13 0.09
C PRO A 239 -17.32 -2.42 0.70
N ILE A 240 -16.34 -2.27 1.57
CA ILE A 240 -15.72 -3.34 2.35
C ILE A 240 -16.02 -3.09 3.82
N ASN A 241 -16.85 -3.95 4.40
CA ASN A 241 -17.14 -3.93 5.83
C ASN A 241 -16.18 -4.85 6.56
N LYS A 242 -15.79 -4.49 7.78
CA LYS A 242 -15.04 -5.36 8.68
C LYS A 242 -15.96 -6.00 9.70
N THR A 243 -15.56 -7.18 10.17
CA THR A 243 -16.17 -7.88 11.31
C THR A 243 -15.22 -7.87 12.50
N GLU A 244 -15.74 -8.07 13.71
CA GLU A 244 -14.90 -8.19 14.92
C GLU A 244 -13.93 -9.38 14.82
N ALA A 245 -14.34 -10.49 14.18
CA ALA A 245 -13.46 -11.63 13.94
C ALA A 245 -12.25 -11.24 13.08
N GLN A 246 -12.47 -10.50 11.98
CA GLN A 246 -11.39 -10.01 11.13
C GLN A 246 -10.47 -9.04 11.87
N LEU A 247 -11.01 -8.19 12.75
CA LEU A 247 -10.20 -7.30 13.59
C LEU A 247 -9.29 -8.09 14.52
N HIS A 248 -9.81 -9.14 15.14
CA HIS A 248 -9.01 -10.04 15.96
C HIS A 248 -7.89 -10.71 15.14
N GLU A 249 -8.23 -11.26 13.97
CA GLU A 249 -7.24 -11.84 13.03
C GLU A 249 -6.17 -10.83 12.61
N PHE A 250 -6.56 -9.58 12.34
CA PHE A 250 -5.62 -8.51 12.00
C PHE A 250 -4.64 -8.23 13.14
N LYS A 251 -5.12 -8.12 14.39
CA LYS A 251 -4.26 -7.85 15.55
C LYS A 251 -3.25 -8.97 15.76
N THR A 252 -3.69 -10.23 15.68
CA THR A 252 -2.79 -11.39 15.77
C THR A 252 -1.75 -11.37 14.65
N TRP A 253 -2.18 -11.19 13.39
CA TRP A 253 -1.26 -11.08 12.26
C TRP A 253 -0.26 -9.93 12.43
N PHE A 254 -0.71 -8.77 12.91
CA PHE A 254 0.16 -7.61 13.11
C PHE A 254 1.25 -7.90 14.15
N VAL A 255 0.89 -8.49 15.29
CA VAL A 255 1.84 -8.90 16.33
C VAL A 255 2.83 -9.93 15.81
N ASP A 256 2.34 -10.97 15.12
CA ASP A 256 3.19 -12.03 14.55
C ASP A 256 4.21 -11.47 13.54
N MET A 257 3.78 -10.54 12.68
CA MET A 257 4.68 -9.92 11.69
C MET A 257 5.71 -9.00 12.35
N VAL A 258 5.31 -8.22 13.36
CA VAL A 258 6.25 -7.37 14.11
C VAL A 258 7.30 -8.23 14.82
N GLN A 259 6.86 -9.26 15.54
CA GLN A 259 7.77 -10.17 16.24
C GLN A 259 8.71 -10.88 15.25
N GLY A 260 8.18 -11.32 14.10
CA GLY A 260 9.00 -11.93 13.05
C GLY A 260 10.12 -11.01 12.55
N VAL A 261 9.83 -9.72 12.32
CA VAL A 261 10.86 -8.75 11.94
C VAL A 261 11.89 -8.56 13.05
N GLU A 262 11.44 -8.43 14.30
CA GLU A 262 12.32 -8.27 15.48
C GLU A 262 13.26 -9.49 15.64
N ASP A 263 12.74 -10.70 15.52
CA ASP A 263 13.50 -11.95 15.58
C ASP A 263 14.53 -12.06 14.44
N SER A 264 14.15 -11.69 13.21
CA SER A 264 15.08 -11.65 12.07
C SER A 264 16.21 -10.64 12.28
N LYS A 265 15.94 -9.49 12.91
CA LYS A 265 16.97 -8.50 13.27
C LYS A 265 17.93 -9.04 14.31
N VAL A 266 17.42 -9.64 15.39
CA VAL A 266 18.25 -10.19 16.48
C VAL A 266 19.10 -11.37 15.98
N THR A 267 18.51 -12.27 15.22
CA THR A 267 19.19 -13.50 14.78
C THR A 267 20.03 -13.32 13.51
N GLY A 268 19.84 -12.23 12.78
CA GLY A 268 20.43 -12.02 11.46
C GLY A 268 19.93 -12.98 10.38
N ARG A 269 18.87 -13.75 10.65
CA ARG A 269 18.30 -14.72 9.72
C ARG A 269 17.15 -14.10 8.94
N TRP A 270 17.29 -14.11 7.61
CA TRP A 270 16.32 -13.55 6.68
C TRP A 270 16.00 -14.59 5.60
N HIS A 271 14.80 -15.16 5.66
CA HIS A 271 14.39 -16.20 4.73
C HIS A 271 14.13 -15.63 3.31
N LYS A 272 14.54 -16.40 2.31
CA LYS A 272 14.26 -16.12 0.90
C LYS A 272 12.96 -16.82 0.53
N ASN A 273 12.09 -16.12 -0.20
CA ASN A 273 10.95 -16.73 -0.88
C ASN A 273 11.18 -16.67 -2.40
N THR A 274 11.62 -17.78 -2.99
CA THR A 274 11.97 -17.86 -4.41
C THR A 274 10.77 -17.67 -5.33
N ASP A 275 9.56 -18.01 -4.88
CA ASP A 275 8.33 -17.82 -5.67
C ASP A 275 8.02 -16.34 -5.87
N SER A 276 8.48 -15.49 -4.94
CA SER A 276 8.35 -14.04 -5.04
C SER A 276 9.38 -13.38 -5.96
N CYS A 277 10.39 -14.10 -6.44
CA CYS A 277 11.44 -13.55 -7.29
C CYS A 277 10.96 -13.14 -8.68
N LEU A 278 9.86 -13.71 -9.17
CA LEU A 278 9.27 -13.45 -10.49
C LEU A 278 7.81 -12.97 -10.41
N MET A 279 7.41 -12.46 -9.24
CA MET A 279 6.04 -12.00 -9.01
C MET A 279 5.70 -10.84 -9.95
N PHE A 280 4.45 -10.79 -10.42
CA PHE A 280 3.95 -9.78 -11.36
C PHE A 280 4.70 -9.75 -12.70
N ASN A 281 5.26 -10.89 -13.13
CA ASN A 281 6.03 -11.00 -14.36
C ASN A 281 7.22 -10.02 -14.41
N SER A 282 7.79 -9.72 -13.23
CA SER A 282 8.93 -8.84 -13.04
C SER A 282 9.99 -9.54 -12.20
N VAL A 283 11.25 -9.38 -12.56
CA VAL A 283 12.36 -9.91 -11.79
C VAL A 283 12.53 -9.06 -10.53
N CYS A 284 12.65 -9.69 -9.37
CA CYS A 284 12.91 -9.00 -8.11
C CYS A 284 14.18 -8.14 -8.24
N PRO A 285 14.14 -6.84 -7.89
CA PRO A 285 15.26 -5.94 -8.12
C PRO A 285 16.49 -6.26 -7.24
N TYR A 286 16.33 -7.12 -6.23
CA TYR A 286 17.42 -7.56 -5.35
C TYR A 286 17.91 -8.98 -5.66
N ILE A 287 17.50 -9.58 -6.79
CA ILE A 287 17.87 -10.97 -7.09
C ILE A 287 19.39 -11.17 -7.15
N ASP A 288 20.12 -10.21 -7.71
CA ASP A 288 21.58 -10.30 -7.83
C ASP A 288 22.26 -10.24 -6.45
N LEU A 289 21.79 -9.38 -5.54
CA LEU A 289 22.24 -9.36 -4.14
C LEU A 289 22.01 -10.72 -3.45
N CYS A 290 20.90 -11.38 -3.76
CA CYS A 290 20.57 -12.69 -3.19
C CYS A 290 21.39 -13.85 -3.78
N LEU A 291 21.78 -13.76 -5.05
CA LEU A 291 22.56 -14.79 -5.76
C LEU A 291 24.06 -14.66 -5.52
N ARG A 292 24.55 -13.44 -5.28
CA ARG A 292 25.98 -13.12 -5.14
C ARG A 292 26.26 -12.37 -3.83
N PRO A 293 26.07 -13.03 -2.66
CA PRO A 293 26.28 -12.38 -1.36
C PRO A 293 27.74 -11.95 -1.16
N ASP A 294 28.70 -12.62 -1.80
CA ASP A 294 30.11 -12.25 -1.84
C ASP A 294 30.36 -10.88 -2.48
N TRP A 295 29.45 -10.42 -3.33
CA TRP A 295 29.54 -9.16 -4.08
C TRP A 295 28.51 -8.11 -3.64
N ALA A 296 27.75 -8.39 -2.57
CA ALA A 296 26.66 -7.52 -2.13
C ALA A 296 27.12 -6.07 -1.94
N GLU A 297 28.28 -5.85 -1.30
CA GLU A 297 28.81 -4.52 -1.03
C GLU A 297 29.14 -3.75 -2.32
N GLY A 298 29.74 -4.42 -3.31
CA GLY A 298 30.04 -3.82 -4.62
C GLY A 298 28.79 -3.51 -5.44
N MET A 299 27.71 -4.25 -5.22
CA MET A 299 26.43 -4.05 -5.92
C MET A 299 25.55 -2.96 -5.29
N LYS A 300 25.80 -2.55 -4.03
CA LYS A 300 25.02 -1.47 -3.38
C LYS A 300 25.03 -0.17 -4.19
N GLY A 301 26.11 0.13 -4.93
CA GLY A 301 26.19 1.30 -5.82
C GLY A 301 25.20 1.31 -7.00
N LEU A 302 24.53 0.19 -7.27
CA LEU A 302 23.44 0.09 -8.25
C LEU A 302 22.09 0.57 -7.69
N PHE A 303 22.01 0.77 -6.37
CA PHE A 303 20.82 1.21 -5.66
C PHE A 303 20.99 2.66 -5.18
N ASN A 304 19.86 3.33 -4.93
CA ASN A 304 19.81 4.56 -4.16
C ASN A 304 19.65 4.23 -2.68
N THR A 305 19.99 5.17 -1.82
CA THR A 305 19.50 5.15 -0.44
C THR A 305 17.99 5.35 -0.47
N ARG A 306 17.26 4.45 0.19
CA ARG A 306 15.80 4.52 0.29
C ARG A 306 15.37 5.84 0.93
N GLU A 307 14.36 6.47 0.36
CA GLU A 307 13.72 7.61 1.00
C GLU A 307 13.00 7.16 2.28
N LYS A 308 13.18 7.91 3.37
CA LYS A 308 12.47 7.64 4.62
C LYS A 308 10.97 7.84 4.39
N ASP A 309 10.15 6.91 4.88
CA ASP A 309 8.69 7.05 4.84
C ASP A 309 8.15 7.47 6.21
N TYR A 310 6.85 7.72 6.29
CA TYR A 310 6.17 8.18 7.51
C TYR A 310 6.30 7.21 8.72
N ALA A 311 6.74 5.96 8.53
CA ALA A 311 7.05 5.06 9.63
C ALA A 311 8.49 5.21 10.15
N ASP A 312 9.39 5.85 9.41
CA ASP A 312 10.75 6.16 9.87
C ASP A 312 10.84 7.48 10.63
N GLU A 313 9.88 8.39 10.43
CA GLU A 313 9.92 9.76 10.95
C GLU A 313 9.44 9.89 12.40
N GLY A 314 9.35 8.77 13.15
CA GLY A 314 9.02 8.77 14.57
C GLY A 314 9.98 9.65 15.38
N GLY A 315 9.62 10.92 15.58
CA GLY A 315 10.41 11.90 16.33
C GLY A 315 10.60 13.28 15.70
N ARG A 316 9.88 13.68 14.64
CA ARG A 316 9.72 15.12 14.39
C ARG A 316 8.73 15.67 15.39
N GLU A 317 9.25 16.27 16.46
CA GLU A 317 8.51 17.27 17.22
C GLU A 317 8.05 18.32 16.21
N ASP A 318 6.75 18.44 16.00
CA ASP A 318 6.18 19.55 15.25
C ASP A 318 6.53 20.84 16.01
N GLU A 319 7.55 21.57 15.53
CA GLU A 319 7.82 22.97 15.89
C GLU A 319 6.73 23.91 15.37
#